data_AF-A0A2H0A592-F1
#
_entry.id   AF-A0A2H0A592-F1
#
_cell.length_a   1.000
_cell.length_b   1.000
_cell.length_c   1.000
_cell.angle_alpha   90.00
_cell.angle_beta   90.00
_cell.angle_gamma   90.00
#
_symmetry.space_group_name_H-M   'P 1'
#
loop_
_entity.id
_entity.type
_entity.pdbx_description
1 polymer ?
#
loop_
_entity_poly.entity_id
_entity_poly.type
_entity_poly.pdbx_seq_one_letter_code
_entity_poly.pdbx_strand_id
1 'polypeptide(L)'
;MGMHNPPHPGEVIRELCIEPLGLTVTEAAVGLGVSRKTLSALLNGRFGISPEMAIRLSKAFGGSAESWIMQQAQYDLWQAMQKAEEIKVTDPAGGKRKNIAL
;
A
#
# COMPACT_ATOMS: atom_id res chain seq x y z
N MET A 1 -5.89 8.42 -15.78
CA MET A 1 -5.42 9.43 -14.80
C MET A 1 -5.14 8.70 -13.51
N GLY A 2 -3.90 8.70 -13.03
CA GLY A 2 -3.57 8.17 -11.69
C GLY A 2 -4.13 9.11 -10.61
N MET A 3 -4.48 8.56 -9.46
CA MET A 3 -4.87 9.38 -8.31
C MET A 3 -3.71 10.31 -7.92
N HIS A 4 -4.02 11.59 -7.73
CA HIS A 4 -3.08 12.54 -7.16
C HIS A 4 -3.07 12.38 -5.63
N ASN A 5 -1.92 12.00 -5.06
CA ASN A 5 -1.75 11.76 -3.62
C ASN A 5 -2.70 10.69 -3.04
N PRO A 6 -2.57 9.42 -3.47
CA PRO A 6 -3.33 8.34 -2.86
C PRO A 6 -3.03 8.24 -1.34
N PRO A 7 -4.06 8.01 -0.49
CA PRO A 7 -3.85 7.80 0.94
C PRO A 7 -3.09 6.50 1.20
N HIS A 8 -2.44 6.39 2.36
CA HIS A 8 -1.80 5.13 2.73
C HIS A 8 -2.89 4.06 2.95
N PRO A 9 -2.78 2.83 2.42
CA PRO A 9 -3.83 1.81 2.55
C PRO A 9 -4.20 1.48 4.00
N GLY A 10 -3.25 1.63 4.92
CA GLY A 10 -3.49 1.54 6.36
C GLY A 10 -4.49 2.55 6.93
N GLU A 11 -4.53 3.77 6.40
CA GLU A 11 -5.52 4.79 6.75
C GLU A 11 -6.90 4.37 6.21
N VAL A 12 -6.94 3.86 4.98
CA VAL A 12 -8.16 3.31 4.37
C VAL A 12 -8.72 2.16 5.20
N ILE A 13 -7.88 1.23 5.67
CA ILE A 13 -8.32 0.12 6.55
C ILE A 13 -8.90 0.65 7.86
N ARG A 14 -8.30 1.68 8.45
CA ARG A 14 -8.81 2.29 9.69
C ARG A 14 -10.22 2.83 9.49
N GLU A 15 -10.39 3.69 8.49
CA GLU A 15 -11.62 4.44 8.25
C GLU A 15 -12.76 3.57 7.68
N LEU A 16 -12.43 2.60 6.82
CA LEU A 16 -13.43 1.82 6.09
C LEU A 16 -13.67 0.41 6.65
N CYS A 17 -12.75 -0.12 7.48
CA CYS A 17 -12.90 -1.47 8.04
C CYS A 17 -13.00 -1.45 9.57
N ILE A 18 -12.14 -0.71 10.28
CA ILE A 18 -12.05 -0.81 11.74
C ILE A 18 -13.09 0.07 12.42
N GLU A 19 -13.13 1.35 12.10
CA GLU A 19 -14.02 2.32 12.72
C GLU A 19 -15.52 2.01 12.50
N PRO A 20 -15.98 1.64 11.27
CA PRO A 20 -17.39 1.33 11.03
C PRO A 20 -17.88 0.09 11.79
N LEU A 21 -16.97 -0.83 12.11
CA LEU A 21 -17.26 -2.04 12.88
C LEU A 21 -17.09 -1.83 14.38
N GLY A 22 -16.65 -0.64 14.82
CA GLY A 22 -16.39 -0.35 16.24
C GLY A 22 -15.27 -1.19 16.84
N LEU A 23 -14.36 -1.73 16.01
CA LEU A 23 -13.30 -2.61 16.48
C LEU A 23 -12.15 -1.82 17.09
N THR A 24 -11.61 -2.33 18.19
CA THR A 24 -10.30 -1.88 18.68
C THR A 24 -9.18 -2.45 17.80
N VAL A 25 -8.02 -1.80 17.80
CA VAL A 25 -6.82 -2.32 17.12
C VAL A 25 -6.45 -3.72 17.65
N THR A 26 -6.72 -4.02 18.91
CA THR A 26 -6.44 -5.33 19.49
C THR A 26 -7.36 -6.41 18.91
N GLU A 27 -8.66 -6.17 18.86
CA GLU A 27 -9.64 -7.12 18.31
C GLU A 27 -9.40 -7.36 16.82
N ALA A 28 -9.18 -6.29 16.06
CA ALA A 28 -8.85 -6.40 14.63
C ALA A 28 -7.55 -7.18 14.40
N ALA A 29 -6.52 -6.98 15.24
CA ALA A 29 -5.27 -7.72 15.12
C ALA A 29 -5.45 -9.23 15.40
N VAL A 30 -6.27 -9.57 16.40
CA VAL A 30 -6.63 -10.95 16.71
C VAL A 30 -7.39 -11.58 15.54
N GLY A 31 -8.41 -10.89 15.00
CA GLY A 31 -9.18 -11.38 13.85
C GLY A 31 -8.34 -11.55 12.59
N LEU A 32 -7.37 -10.68 12.36
CA LEU A 32 -6.40 -10.80 11.27
C LEU A 32 -5.28 -11.80 11.56
N GLY A 33 -5.17 -12.33 12.77
CA GLY A 33 -4.12 -13.27 13.18
C GLY A 33 -2.71 -12.68 13.13
N VAL A 34 -2.55 -11.41 13.49
CA VAL A 34 -1.27 -10.67 13.50
C VAL A 34 -1.03 -10.03 14.87
N SER A 35 0.20 -9.59 15.15
CA SER A 35 0.45 -8.84 16.39
C SER A 35 -0.24 -7.48 16.36
N ARG A 36 -0.72 -7.00 17.52
CA ARG A 36 -1.24 -5.63 17.69
C ARG A 36 -0.25 -4.57 17.19
N LYS A 37 1.06 -4.78 17.41
CA LYS A 37 2.13 -3.89 16.94
C LYS A 37 2.17 -3.82 15.41
N THR A 38 2.07 -4.97 14.73
CA THR A 38 2.04 -5.06 13.27
C THR A 38 0.85 -4.29 12.71
N LEU A 39 -0.35 -4.56 13.22
CA LEU A 39 -1.55 -3.85 12.75
C LEU A 39 -1.46 -2.36 13.06
N SER A 40 -1.04 -1.97 14.26
CA SER A 40 -0.89 -0.56 14.62
C SER A 40 0.12 0.18 13.73
N ALA A 41 1.23 -0.46 13.34
CA ALA A 41 2.19 0.13 12.41
C ALA A 41 1.58 0.32 11.01
N LEU A 42 0.83 -0.68 10.52
CA LEU A 42 0.10 -0.60 9.25
C LEU A 42 -0.91 0.56 9.27
N LEU A 43 -1.79 0.62 10.27
CA LEU A 43 -2.85 1.64 10.41
C LEU A 43 -2.33 3.08 10.63
N ASN A 44 -1.04 3.24 10.89
CA ASN A 44 -0.37 4.53 11.08
C ASN A 44 0.61 4.84 9.93
N GLY A 45 0.50 4.14 8.81
CA GLY A 45 1.32 4.40 7.61
C GLY A 45 2.79 4.02 7.73
N ARG A 46 3.18 3.26 8.76
CA ARG A 46 4.58 2.90 8.99
C ARG A 46 5.00 1.65 8.25
N PHE A 47 4.06 0.74 7.97
CA PHE A 47 4.24 -0.46 7.17
C PHE A 47 3.20 -0.53 6.07
N GLY A 48 3.58 -1.04 4.91
CA GLY A 48 2.65 -1.35 3.83
C GLY A 48 1.96 -2.70 3.98
N ILE A 49 1.04 -2.99 3.06
CA ILE A 49 0.34 -4.26 2.94
C ILE A 49 1.23 -5.27 2.20
N SER A 50 1.62 -6.36 2.87
CA SER A 50 2.23 -7.52 2.23
C SER A 50 1.17 -8.39 1.53
N PRO A 51 1.55 -9.30 0.61
CA PRO A 51 0.62 -10.26 0.01
C PRO A 51 -0.13 -11.11 1.06
N GLU A 52 0.56 -11.53 2.12
CA GLU A 52 -0.07 -12.29 3.21
C GLU A 52 -1.10 -11.43 3.97
N MET A 53 -0.78 -10.16 4.25
CA MET A 53 -1.73 -9.23 4.86
C MET A 53 -2.92 -8.96 3.95
N ALA A 54 -2.73 -8.82 2.65
CA ALA A 54 -3.81 -8.64 1.68
C ALA A 54 -4.78 -9.83 1.68
N ILE A 55 -4.28 -11.06 1.79
CA ILE A 55 -5.13 -12.25 1.93
C ILE A 55 -5.90 -12.22 3.26
N ARG A 56 -5.26 -11.82 4.37
CA ARG A 56 -5.92 -11.68 5.68
C ARG A 56 -7.05 -10.63 5.63
N LEU A 57 -6.80 -9.47 5.01
CA LEU A 57 -7.78 -8.39 4.83
C LEU A 57 -8.94 -8.82 3.93
N SER A 58 -8.66 -9.49 2.80
CA SER A 58 -9.70 -10.02 1.91
C SER A 58 -10.65 -10.98 2.64
N LYS A 59 -10.10 -11.87 3.48
CA LYS A 59 -10.89 -12.81 4.29
C LYS A 59 -11.70 -12.12 5.40
N ALA A 60 -11.16 -11.08 6.03
CA ALA A 60 -11.76 -10.43 7.19
C ALA A 60 -12.78 -9.33 6.83
N PHE A 61 -12.47 -8.53 5.80
CA PHE A 61 -13.21 -7.32 5.47
C PHE A 61 -13.74 -7.29 4.03
N GLY A 62 -13.46 -8.33 3.23
CA GLY A 62 -13.84 -8.40 1.83
C GLY A 62 -12.88 -7.67 0.90
N GLY A 63 -13.33 -7.47 -0.35
CA GLY A 63 -12.44 -7.13 -1.46
C GLY A 63 -11.54 -8.30 -1.87
N SER A 64 -10.71 -8.10 -2.89
CA SER A 64 -9.71 -9.10 -3.32
C SER A 64 -8.32 -8.77 -2.78
N ALA A 65 -7.48 -9.79 -2.59
CA ALA A 65 -6.09 -9.57 -2.18
C ALA A 65 -5.34 -8.68 -3.20
N GLU A 66 -5.64 -8.85 -4.49
CA GLU A 66 -5.11 -8.04 -5.58
C GLU A 66 -5.52 -6.58 -5.46
N SER A 67 -6.76 -6.30 -5.04
CA SER A 67 -7.23 -4.93 -4.83
C SER A 67 -6.46 -4.23 -3.72
N TRP A 68 -6.19 -4.92 -2.61
CA TRP A 68 -5.37 -4.39 -1.50
C TRP A 68 -3.92 -4.14 -1.92
N ILE A 69 -3.33 -5.05 -2.71
CA ILE A 69 -1.98 -4.88 -3.25
C ILE A 69 -1.93 -3.73 -4.26
N MET A 70 -2.96 -3.56 -5.07
CA MET A 70 -3.05 -2.45 -6.03
C MET A 70 -3.06 -1.10 -5.31
N GLN A 71 -3.82 -0.96 -4.23
CA GLN A 71 -3.82 0.26 -3.41
C GLN A 71 -2.44 0.56 -2.83
N GLN A 72 -1.74 -0.47 -2.32
CA GLN A 72 -0.37 -0.32 -1.84
C GLN A 72 0.58 0.11 -2.96
N ALA A 73 0.52 -0.53 -4.13
CA ALA A 73 1.36 -0.20 -5.26
C ALA A 73 1.12 1.23 -5.77
N GLN A 74 -0.13 1.70 -5.79
CA GLN A 74 -0.48 3.07 -6.15
C GLN A 74 0.12 4.07 -5.16
N TYR A 75 0.01 3.81 -3.86
CA TYR A 75 0.64 4.62 -2.82
C TYR A 75 2.15 4.67 -2.97
N ASP A 76 2.80 3.51 -3.04
CA ASP A 76 4.26 3.41 -3.12
C ASP A 76 4.81 4.08 -4.38
N LEU A 77 4.14 3.88 -5.52
CA LEU A 77 4.52 4.52 -6.78
C LEU A 77 4.40 6.04 -6.69
N TRP A 78 3.31 6.56 -6.12
CA TRP A 78 3.17 8.01 -5.94
C TRP A 78 4.27 8.57 -5.04
N GLN A 79 4.57 7.94 -3.91
CA GLN A 79 5.67 8.35 -3.02
C GLN A 79 7.03 8.33 -3.74
N ALA A 80 7.28 7.30 -4.57
CA ALA A 80 8.50 7.21 -5.37
C ALA A 80 8.57 8.31 -6.44
N MET A 81 7.44 8.65 -7.07
CA MET A 81 7.37 9.73 -8.06
C MET A 81 7.74 11.09 -7.47
N GLN A 82 7.42 11.35 -6.20
CA GLN A 82 7.82 12.59 -5.52
C GLN A 82 9.34 12.78 -5.41
N LYS A 83 10.11 11.69 -5.56
CA LYS A 83 11.57 11.69 -5.50
C LYS A 83 12.19 11.20 -6.82
N ALA A 84 11.42 11.21 -7.91
CA ALA A 84 11.85 10.63 -9.18
C ALA A 84 13.16 11.24 -9.71
N GLU A 85 13.37 12.53 -9.49
CA GLU A 85 14.60 13.24 -9.91
C GLU A 85 15.86 12.76 -9.18
N GLU A 86 15.72 12.19 -7.97
CA GLU A 86 16.83 11.63 -7.20
C GLU A 86 17.20 10.21 -7.65
N ILE A 87 16.32 9.55 -8.42
CA ILE A 87 16.53 8.18 -8.91
C ILE A 87 17.51 8.20 -10.08
N LYS A 88 18.77 7.85 -9.80
CA LYS A 88 19.81 7.75 -10.81
C LYS A 88 19.66 6.47 -11.63
N VAL A 89 19.42 6.63 -12.93
CA VAL A 89 19.37 5.52 -13.89
C VAL A 89 20.52 5.69 -14.89
N THR A 90 21.42 4.70 -14.94
CA THR A 90 22.38 4.56 -16.04
C THR A 90 21.77 3.67 -17.12
N ASP A 91 22.02 3.97 -18.39
CA ASP A 91 21.52 3.15 -19.49
C ASP A 91 22.07 1.72 -19.41
N PRO A 92 21.24 0.70 -19.12
CA PRO A 92 21.71 -0.67 -19.02
C PRO A 92 22.15 -1.25 -20.38
N ALA A 93 21.77 -0.61 -21.49
CA ALA A 93 22.18 -1.01 -22.83
C ALA A 93 23.48 -0.31 -23.32
N GLY A 94 24.05 0.63 -22.53
CA GLY A 94 25.33 1.27 -22.83
C GLY A 94 25.37 2.16 -24.08
N GLY A 95 24.23 2.54 -24.67
CA GLY A 95 24.16 3.16 -25.99
C GLY A 95 23.22 4.36 -26.03
N LYS A 96 23.75 5.55 -26.34
CA LYS A 96 23.05 6.83 -26.56
C LYS A 96 21.60 6.61 -27.04
N ARG A 97 20.61 6.73 -26.13
CA ARG A 97 19.18 6.66 -26.48
C ARG A 97 18.88 7.69 -27.57
N LYS A 98 18.55 7.25 -28.77
CA LYS A 98 17.90 8.09 -29.77
C LYS A 98 16.48 8.36 -29.26
N ASN A 99 16.10 9.63 -29.16
CA ASN A 99 14.75 10.06 -28.80
C ASN A 99 13.73 9.26 -29.62
N ILE A 100 12.97 8.39 -28.95
CA ILE A 100 11.72 7.88 -29.49
C ILE A 100 10.67 8.89 -29.05
N ALA A 101 10.35 9.82 -29.97
CA ALA A 101 9.13 10.58 -29.86
C ALA A 101 7.97 9.60 -30.09
N LEU A 102 7.06 9.52 -29.11
CA LEU A 102 5.72 8.98 -29.29
C LEU A 102 4.78 10.15 -29.56
#